data_AF-J7Q8G9-F1
#
_entry.id   AF-J7Q8G9-F1
#
_cell.length_a   1.000
_cell.length_b   1.000
_cell.length_c   1.000
_cell.angle_alpha   90.00
_cell.angle_beta   90.00
_cell.angle_gamma   90.00
#
_symmetry.space_group_name_H-M   'P 1'
#
loop_
_entity.id
_entity.type
_entity.pdbx_description
1 polymer ?
#
loop_
_entity_poly.entity_id
_entity_poly.type
_entity_poly.pdbx_seq_one_letter_code
_entity_poly.pdbx_strand_id
1 'polypeptide(L)' 'MAKLMKASQWGRREFSNGSIPDNRTIKRWVENGLLMGRIVDGSVFVCETEKWGVDSMVSQAVRKLINEG' A
#
# COMPACT_ATOMS: atom_id res chain seq x y z
N MET A 1 -4.41 -13.21 9.43
CA MET A 1 -4.38 -11.73 9.31
C MET A 1 -2.98 -11.30 8.94
N ALA A 2 -2.80 -10.40 7.96
CA ALA A 2 -1.49 -9.84 7.66
C ALA A 2 -1.02 -8.94 8.80
N LYS A 3 0.29 -8.95 9.08
CA LYS A 3 0.90 -8.08 10.09
C LYS A 3 0.76 -6.61 9.66
N LEU A 4 0.38 -5.75 10.59
CA LEU A 4 0.17 -4.32 10.35
C LEU A 4 1.37 -3.51 10.84
N MET A 5 1.69 -2.43 10.13
CA MET A 5 2.69 -1.44 10.52
C MET A 5 2.13 -0.02 10.44
N LYS A 6 2.72 0.92 11.19
CA LYS A 6 2.29 2.33 11.15
C LYS A 6 2.49 2.91 9.74
N ALA A 7 1.53 3.69 9.26
CA ALA A 7 1.60 4.37 7.96
C ALA A 7 2.90 5.18 7.78
N SER A 8 3.34 5.91 8.80
CA SER A 8 4.58 6.69 8.74
C SER A 8 5.84 5.84 8.57
N GLN A 9 5.86 4.64 9.17
CA GLN A 9 6.97 3.70 9.01
C GLN A 9 6.94 3.06 7.62
N TRP A 10 5.76 2.68 7.15
CA TRP A 10 5.57 2.15 5.80
C TRP A 10 5.98 3.17 4.73
N GLY A 11 5.55 4.43 4.85
CA GLY A 11 5.87 5.49 3.89
C GLY A 11 7.38 5.77 3.80
N ARG A 12 8.10 5.77 4.93
CA ARG A 12 9.57 5.90 4.95
C ARG A 12 10.29 4.73 4.29
N ARG A 13 9.69 3.54 4.32
CA ARG A 13 10.26 2.33 3.71
C ARG A 13 10.08 2.34 2.19
N GLU A 14 8.95 2.83 1.72
CA GLU A 14 8.57 2.76 0.30
C GLU A 14 8.97 3.99 -0.53
N PHE A 15 9.18 5.15 0.11
CA PHE A 15 9.49 6.40 -0.59
C PHE A 15 10.84 6.98 -0.17
N SER A 16 11.54 7.55 -1.13
CA SER A 16 12.78 8.31 -0.90
C SER A 16 12.52 9.55 -0.03
N ASN A 17 13.54 9.97 0.73
CA ASN A 17 13.50 11.19 1.52
C ASN A 17 13.09 12.40 0.66
N GLY A 18 12.13 13.19 1.17
CA GLY A 18 11.52 14.31 0.44
C GLY A 18 10.26 13.95 -0.36
N SER A 19 10.03 12.66 -0.62
CA SER A 19 8.85 12.15 -1.35
C SER A 19 7.91 11.33 -0.47
N ILE A 20 8.18 11.25 0.84
CA ILE A 20 7.39 10.47 1.78
C ILE A 20 6.02 11.14 1.96
N PRO A 21 4.91 10.48 1.60
CA PRO A 21 3.58 11.02 1.80
C PRO A 21 3.26 11.16 3.29
N ASP A 22 2.44 12.16 3.63
CA ASP A 22 1.97 12.33 4.99
C ASP A 22 0.92 11.25 5.36
N ASN A 23 0.66 11.10 6.66
CA ASN A 23 -0.33 10.12 7.14
C ASN A 23 -1.74 10.39 6.59
N ARG A 24 -2.09 11.64 6.27
CA ARG A 24 -3.40 11.99 5.70
C ARG A 24 -3.55 11.45 4.29
N THR A 25 -2.49 11.51 3.50
CA THR A 25 -2.44 10.97 2.14
C THR A 25 -2.50 9.45 2.17
N ILE A 26 -1.71 8.81 3.04
CA ILE A 26 -1.74 7.34 3.20
C ILE A 26 -3.12 6.89 3.70
N LYS A 27 -3.74 7.62 4.63
CA LYS A 27 -5.12 7.37 5.09
C LYS A 27 -6.08 7.30 3.91
N ARG A 28 -6.05 8.29 3.03
CA ARG A 28 -6.92 8.36 1.85
C ARG A 28 -6.68 7.18 0.90
N TRP A 29 -5.45 6.72 0.73
CA TRP A 29 -5.17 5.54 -0.08
C TRP A 29 -5.80 4.27 0.51
N VAL A 30 -5.73 4.12 1.83
CA VAL A 30 -6.40 3.00 2.53
C VAL A 30 -7.92 3.12 2.41
N GLU A 31 -8.50 4.31 2.62
CA GLU A 31 -9.95 4.56 2.49
C GLU A 31 -10.46 4.29 1.06
N ASN A 32 -9.68 4.67 0.05
CA ASN A 32 -10.03 4.49 -1.36
C ASN A 32 -9.66 3.09 -1.90
N GLY A 33 -9.15 2.19 -1.05
CA GLY A 33 -8.75 0.84 -1.45
C GLY A 33 -7.52 0.76 -2.36
N LEU A 34 -6.76 1.85 -2.51
CA LEU A 34 -5.50 1.89 -3.27
C LEU A 34 -4.32 1.25 -2.51
N LEU A 35 -4.46 1.09 -1.20
CA LEU A 35 -3.45 0.53 -0.32
C LEU A 35 -4.11 -0.35 0.72
N MET A 36 -3.64 -1.60 0.87
CA MET A 36 -4.22 -2.50 1.88
C MET A 36 -3.82 -2.06 3.29
N GLY A 37 -4.81 -1.78 4.13
CA GLY A 37 -4.57 -1.31 5.47
C GLY A 37 -5.82 -1.26 6.33
N ARG A 38 -5.69 -0.71 7.53
CA ARG A 38 -6.79 -0.51 8.47
C ARG A 38 -6.63 0.81 9.22
N ILE A 39 -7.76 1.46 9.44
CA ILE A 39 -7.84 2.63 10.32
C ILE A 39 -8.38 2.17 11.68
N VAL A 40 -7.66 2.46 12.75
CA VAL A 40 -8.02 2.12 14.14
C VAL A 40 -7.81 3.36 15.00
N ASP A 41 -8.88 3.84 15.62
CA ASP A 41 -8.87 5.05 16.49
C ASP A 41 -8.19 6.26 15.86
N GLY A 42 -8.47 6.49 14.57
CA GLY A 42 -7.89 7.59 13.79
C GLY A 42 -6.44 7.37 13.35
N SER A 43 -5.76 6.33 13.83
CA SER A 43 -4.44 5.92 13.38
C SER A 43 -4.53 5.03 12.14
N VAL A 44 -3.57 5.20 11.22
CA VAL A 44 -3.52 4.48 9.95
C VAL A 44 -2.44 3.41 10.03
N PHE A 45 -2.84 2.18 9.72
CA PHE A 45 -1.97 1.04 9.63
C PHE A 45 -2.01 0.45 8.23
N VAL A 46 -0.86 0.03 7.73
CA VAL A 46 -0.71 -0.58 6.40
C VAL A 46 -0.24 -2.01 6.61
N CYS A 47 -0.71 -2.93 5.77
CA CYS A 47 -0.20 -4.30 5.78
C CYS A 47 1.30 -4.29 5.47
N GLU A 48 2.10 -5.00 6.28
CA GLU A 48 3.56 -5.00 6.17
C GLU A 48 4.06 -5.50 4.81
N THR A 49 3.27 -6.36 4.15
CA THR A 49 3.55 -6.89 2.80
C THR A 49 3.24 -5.92 1.67
N GLU A 50 2.50 -4.83 1.91
CA GLU A 50 2.16 -3.87 0.87
C GLU A 50 3.39 -3.15 0.37
N LYS A 51 3.42 -2.93 -0.94
CA LYS A 51 4.50 -2.25 -1.63
C LYS A 51 3.88 -1.15 -2.49
N TRP A 52 4.45 0.05 -2.42
CA TRP A 52 3.91 1.13 -3.24
C TRP A 52 4.28 0.90 -4.70
N GLY A 53 3.28 0.97 -5.58
CA GLY A 53 3.52 0.78 -7.00
C GLY A 53 4.06 -0.61 -7.34
N VAL A 54 3.56 -1.69 -6.72
CA VAL A 54 3.82 -3.05 -7.24
C VAL A 54 3.44 -3.06 -8.71
N ASP A 55 4.51 -3.15 -9.48
CA ASP A 55 4.62 -2.57 -10.79
C ASP A 55 3.78 -3.36 -11.81
N SER A 56 3.44 -2.67 -12.89
CA SER A 56 2.68 -3.13 -14.06
C SER A 56 2.97 -4.57 -14.48
N MET A 57 4.21 -5.06 -14.31
CA MET A 57 4.60 -6.46 -14.59
C MET A 57 3.78 -7.52 -13.83
N VAL A 58 3.45 -7.33 -12.55
CA VAL A 58 2.64 -8.31 -11.80
C VAL A 58 1.20 -8.27 -12.31
N SER A 59 0.66 -7.07 -12.54
CA SER A 59 -0.66 -6.90 -13.14
C SER A 59 -0.72 -7.44 -14.56
N GLN A 60 0.35 -7.31 -15.34
CA GLN A 60 0.47 -7.81 -16.71
C GLN A 60 0.59 -9.34 -16.71
N ALA A 61 1.40 -9.92 -15.82
CA ALA A 61 1.52 -11.37 -15.66
C ALA A 61 0.20 -11.99 -15.21
N VAL A 62 -0.50 -11.39 -14.24
CA VAL A 62 -1.84 -11.82 -13.81
C VAL A 62 -2.87 -11.67 -14.94
N ARG A 63 -2.89 -10.55 -15.65
CA ARG A 63 -3.75 -10.38 -16.85
C ARG A 63 -3.47 -11.42 -17.91
N LYS A 64 -2.20 -11.79 -18.11
CA LYS A 64 -1.81 -12.83 -19.07
C LYS A 64 -2.35 -14.20 -18.67
N LEU A 65 -2.22 -14.57 -17.39
CA LEU A 65 -2.76 -15.81 -16.84
C LEU A 65 -4.29 -15.88 -16.88
N ILE A 66 -4.99 -14.75 -16.72
CA ILE A 66 -6.46 -14.68 -16.81
C ILE A 66 -6.96 -14.83 -18.26
N ASN A 67 -6.19 -14.35 -19.25
CA ASN A 67 -6.60 -14.40 -20.66
C ASN A 67 -6.17 -15.71 -21.38
N GLU A 68 -5.20 -16.44 -20.82
CA GLU A 68 -4.71 -17.71 -21.37
C GLU A 68 -5.37 -18.95 -20.73
N GLY A 69 -6.23 -18.77 -19.71
CA GLY A 69 -7.02 -19.82 -19.05
C GLY A 69 -8.50 -19.75 -19.43
#